data_AF-B0VFK9-F1
#
_entry.id   AF-B0VFK9-F1
#
_cell.length_a   1.000
_cell.length_b   1.000
_cell.length_c   1.000
_cell.angle_alpha   90.00
_cell.angle_beta   90.00
_cell.angle_gamma   90.00
#
_symmetry.space_group_name_H-M   'P 1'
#
loop_
_entity.id
_entity.type
_entity.pdbx_description
1 polymer ?
#
loop_
_entity_poly.entity_id
_entity_poly.type
_entity_poly.pdbx_seq_one_letter_code
_entity_poly.pdbx_strand_id
1 'polypeptide(L)'
;MLDKTLAIDKVELDNLEKTVCIDDLLQPVVHLRCPKYKVSLFVREKIHDELMDFLGGKGINPKFVPGDINYRCDKLSAIAAVIYQNRYRDELYRKEQNNPVITAMKFMDKGRNDRLYCREIYFEEGKQVIICEIHSGKKNQENRKKEKNIIKKVAGYEFKIQS
;
A
#
# COMPACT_ATOMS: atom_id res chain seq x y z
N MET A 1 -8.12 -28.83 -34.94
CA MET A 1 -7.31 -27.62 -34.65
C MET A 1 -7.70 -27.18 -33.25
N LEU A 2 -6.98 -27.68 -32.24
CA LEU A 2 -7.22 -27.32 -30.84
C LEU A 2 -6.53 -25.98 -30.55
N ASP A 3 -7.35 -24.98 -30.29
CA ASP A 3 -7.18 -23.90 -29.31
C ASP A 3 -5.74 -23.58 -28.85
N LYS A 4 -5.03 -22.78 -29.65
CA LYS A 4 -3.77 -22.14 -29.22
C LYS A 4 -3.99 -20.75 -28.61
N THR A 5 -5.22 -20.24 -28.63
CA THR A 5 -5.57 -18.91 -28.11
C THR A 5 -5.84 -18.97 -26.59
N LEU A 6 -6.52 -20.01 -26.09
CA LEU A 6 -6.81 -20.17 -24.64
C LEU A 6 -5.59 -20.45 -23.76
N ALA A 7 -4.46 -20.88 -24.33
CA ALA A 7 -3.25 -21.21 -23.57
C ALA A 7 -2.41 -19.98 -23.21
N ILE A 8 -2.57 -18.87 -23.96
CA ILE A 8 -1.91 -17.59 -23.68
C ILE A 8 -2.55 -16.92 -22.44
N ASP A 9 -3.82 -17.21 -22.14
CA ASP A 9 -4.56 -16.51 -21.09
C ASP A 9 -4.34 -17.05 -19.66
N LYS A 10 -4.04 -18.34 -19.47
CA LYS A 10 -3.97 -18.92 -18.11
C LYS A 10 -2.60 -18.76 -17.44
N VAL A 11 -1.52 -18.98 -18.19
CA VAL A 11 -0.14 -18.92 -17.68
C VAL A 11 0.27 -17.49 -17.34
N GLU A 12 -0.20 -16.49 -18.10
CA GLU A 12 0.03 -15.07 -17.79
C GLU A 12 -0.77 -14.63 -16.55
N LEU A 13 -2.02 -15.07 -16.40
CA LEU A 13 -2.85 -14.75 -15.24
C LEU A 13 -2.30 -15.35 -13.92
N ASP A 14 -1.70 -16.55 -13.98
CA ASP A 14 -1.09 -17.21 -12.81
C ASP A 14 0.17 -16.48 -12.29
N ASN A 15 0.79 -15.64 -13.12
CA ASN A 15 1.96 -14.83 -12.74
C ASN A 15 1.58 -13.50 -12.07
N LEU A 16 0.31 -13.12 -12.09
CA LEU A 16 -0.15 -11.88 -11.47
C LEU A 16 -0.16 -11.99 -9.94
N GLU A 17 0.27 -10.92 -9.29
CA GLU A 17 0.20 -10.82 -7.84
C GLU A 17 -1.27 -10.71 -7.39
N LYS A 18 -1.62 -11.57 -6.44
CA LYS A 18 -2.92 -11.55 -5.77
C LYS A 18 -2.99 -10.43 -4.76
N THR A 19 -4.19 -9.88 -4.57
CA THR A 19 -4.46 -8.75 -3.69
C THR A 19 -5.67 -8.99 -2.81
N VAL A 20 -5.63 -8.45 -1.60
CA VAL A 20 -6.73 -8.47 -0.63
C VAL A 20 -7.22 -7.04 -0.44
N CYS A 21 -8.54 -6.83 -0.55
CA CYS A 21 -9.15 -5.53 -0.24
C CYS A 21 -9.09 -5.30 1.28
N ILE A 22 -8.69 -4.09 1.69
CA ILE A 22 -8.57 -3.76 3.12
C ILE A 22 -9.59 -2.71 3.58
N ASP A 23 -10.63 -2.48 2.80
CA ASP A 23 -11.66 -1.49 3.14
C ASP A 23 -12.38 -1.79 4.45
N ASP A 24 -12.51 -3.06 4.83
CA ASP A 24 -13.10 -3.46 6.10
C ASP A 24 -12.28 -3.00 7.31
N LEU A 25 -10.96 -2.84 7.14
CA LEU A 25 -10.11 -2.21 8.17
C LEU A 25 -10.29 -0.69 8.23
N LEU A 26 -10.90 -0.11 7.19
CA LEU A 26 -10.97 1.34 6.94
C LEU A 26 -12.41 1.85 7.00
N GLN A 27 -13.34 1.06 7.54
CA GLN A 27 -14.75 1.43 7.74
C GLN A 27 -14.94 2.82 8.37
N PRO A 28 -14.10 3.27 9.35
CA PRO A 28 -14.24 4.62 9.90
C PRO A 28 -14.06 5.76 8.89
N VAL A 29 -13.38 5.53 7.77
CA VAL A 29 -13.03 6.57 6.79
C VAL A 29 -13.46 6.25 5.35
N VAL A 30 -14.00 5.06 5.08
CA VAL A 30 -14.44 4.63 3.74
C VAL A 30 -15.51 5.57 3.16
N HIS A 31 -16.32 6.19 4.00
CA HIS A 31 -17.33 7.18 3.62
C HIS A 31 -16.74 8.47 3.02
N LEU A 32 -15.42 8.71 3.18
CA LEU A 32 -14.72 9.87 2.61
C LEU A 32 -14.31 9.67 1.15
N ARG A 33 -14.66 8.52 0.54
CA ARG A 33 -14.41 8.24 -0.88
C ARG A 33 -15.01 9.30 -1.77
N CYS A 34 -14.21 9.75 -2.72
CA CYS A 34 -14.69 10.63 -3.78
C CYS A 34 -15.80 9.90 -4.59
N PRO A 35 -17.03 10.43 -4.65
CA PRO A 35 -18.14 9.75 -5.31
C PRO A 35 -17.97 9.69 -6.84
N LYS A 36 -17.19 10.60 -7.42
CA LYS A 36 -16.95 10.69 -8.87
C LYS A 36 -15.68 9.97 -9.33
N TYR A 37 -14.79 9.62 -8.41
CA TYR A 37 -13.51 9.01 -8.72
C TYR A 37 -13.24 7.90 -7.70
N LYS A 38 -13.45 6.65 -8.10
CA LYS A 38 -13.40 5.48 -7.23
C LYS A 38 -11.96 5.26 -6.78
N VAL A 39 -11.74 5.25 -5.47
CA VAL A 39 -10.43 4.92 -4.89
C VAL A 39 -10.58 3.77 -3.92
N SER A 40 -9.85 2.69 -4.19
CA SER A 40 -9.86 1.47 -3.37
C SER A 40 -8.46 1.12 -2.89
N LEU A 41 -8.37 0.59 -1.66
CA LEU A 41 -7.10 0.18 -1.07
C LEU A 41 -7.02 -1.33 -0.98
N PHE A 42 -5.88 -1.84 -1.43
CA PHE A 42 -5.56 -3.26 -1.42
C PHE A 42 -4.19 -3.47 -0.79
N VAL A 43 -3.92 -4.69 -0.36
CA VAL A 43 -2.59 -5.17 -0.01
C VAL A 43 -2.27 -6.40 -0.83
N ARG A 44 -1.01 -6.57 -1.24
CA ARG A 44 -0.57 -7.81 -1.87
C ARG A 44 -0.70 -8.97 -0.88
N GLU A 45 -1.34 -10.06 -1.28
CA GLU A 45 -1.67 -11.20 -0.43
C GLU A 45 -0.45 -11.72 0.35
N LYS A 46 0.71 -11.82 -0.32
CA LYS A 46 1.97 -12.29 0.27
C LYS A 46 2.48 -11.50 1.48
N ILE A 47 2.02 -10.27 1.69
CA ILE A 47 2.40 -9.43 2.85
C ILE A 47 1.19 -9.04 3.70
N HIS A 48 0.03 -9.64 3.48
CA HIS A 48 -1.18 -9.32 4.22
C HIS A 48 -0.98 -9.58 5.73
N ASP A 49 -0.45 -10.74 6.10
CA ASP A 49 -0.22 -11.09 7.51
C ASP A 49 0.88 -10.22 8.14
N GLU A 50 1.93 -9.90 7.39
CA GLU A 50 2.97 -8.96 7.83
C GLU A 50 2.39 -7.56 8.06
N LEU A 51 1.46 -7.12 7.22
CA LEU A 51 0.73 -5.87 7.42
C LEU A 51 -0.12 -5.93 8.69
N MET A 52 -0.84 -7.02 8.93
CA MET A 52 -1.64 -7.17 10.16
C MET A 52 -0.76 -7.16 11.41
N ASP A 53 0.38 -7.85 11.39
CA ASP A 53 1.36 -7.80 12.48
C ASP A 53 1.97 -6.40 12.65
N PHE A 54 2.25 -5.71 11.53
CA PHE A 54 2.72 -4.32 11.53
C PHE A 54 1.70 -3.39 12.19
N LEU A 55 0.42 -3.51 11.86
CA LEU A 55 -0.66 -2.67 12.38
C LEU A 55 -1.00 -3.00 13.84
N GLY A 56 -1.10 -4.30 14.16
CA GLY A 56 -1.38 -4.81 15.51
C GLY A 56 -0.20 -4.69 16.48
N GLY A 57 0.97 -4.29 15.99
CA GLY A 57 2.09 -3.94 16.86
C GLY A 57 2.92 -5.12 17.38
N LYS A 58 2.93 -6.26 16.69
CA LYS A 58 3.92 -7.29 16.99
C LYS A 58 5.33 -6.79 16.64
N GLY A 59 6.31 -7.07 17.51
CA GLY A 59 7.67 -6.53 17.39
C GLY A 59 7.83 -5.06 17.81
N ILE A 60 6.83 -4.51 18.50
CA ILE A 60 6.94 -3.22 19.17
C ILE A 60 7.93 -3.30 20.34
N ASN A 61 8.70 -2.21 20.51
CA ASN A 61 9.66 -2.03 21.59
C ASN A 61 9.01 -2.35 22.96
N PRO A 62 9.66 -3.14 23.85
CA PRO A 62 9.15 -3.42 25.19
C PRO A 62 8.85 -2.18 26.05
N LYS A 63 9.29 -0.98 25.64
CA LYS A 63 8.96 0.31 26.26
C LYS A 63 7.60 0.90 25.86
N PHE A 64 6.85 0.23 24.99
CA PHE A 64 5.57 0.73 24.48
C PHE A 64 4.44 0.40 25.46
N VAL A 65 3.58 1.37 25.73
CA VAL A 65 2.55 1.26 26.76
C VAL A 65 1.20 0.96 26.09
N PRO A 66 0.38 0.03 26.62
CA PRO A 66 -0.98 -0.22 26.15
C PRO A 66 -1.77 1.11 26.07
N GLY A 67 -2.08 1.54 24.84
CA GLY A 67 -2.56 2.89 24.50
C GLY A 67 -1.96 3.38 23.19
N ASP A 68 -0.69 3.06 22.93
CA ASP A 68 -0.06 3.35 21.64
C ASP A 68 -0.40 2.27 20.55
N ILE A 69 -1.05 1.14 20.91
CA ILE A 69 -1.38 0.02 20.00
C ILE A 69 -2.35 0.43 18.87
N ASN A 70 -3.14 1.48 19.10
CA ASN A 70 -4.06 2.04 18.09
C ASN A 70 -3.36 2.99 17.10
N TYR A 71 -2.14 3.46 17.40
CA TYR A 71 -1.51 4.51 16.61
C TYR A 71 -1.36 4.14 15.13
N ARG A 72 -0.95 2.91 14.81
CA ARG A 72 -0.72 2.51 13.41
C ARG A 72 -2.02 2.33 12.66
N CYS A 73 -3.06 1.79 13.29
CA CYS A 73 -4.41 1.71 12.70
C CYS A 73 -5.02 3.10 12.49
N ASP A 74 -4.88 4.00 13.47
CA ASP A 74 -5.34 5.39 13.37
C ASP A 74 -4.58 6.15 12.28
N LYS A 75 -3.25 5.94 12.22
CA LYS A 75 -2.40 6.52 11.19
C LYS A 75 -2.75 6.00 9.80
N LEU A 76 -3.01 4.70 9.67
CA LEU A 76 -3.48 4.11 8.42
C LEU A 76 -4.82 4.73 8.01
N SER A 77 -5.75 4.92 8.93
CA SER A 77 -7.05 5.56 8.68
C SER A 77 -6.86 7.01 8.20
N ALA A 78 -5.99 7.79 8.84
CA ALA A 78 -5.67 9.15 8.41
C ALA A 78 -5.04 9.20 7.01
N ILE A 79 -4.16 8.24 6.69
CA ILE A 79 -3.55 8.11 5.36
C ILE A 79 -4.62 7.70 4.33
N ALA A 80 -5.47 6.74 4.65
CA ALA A 80 -6.56 6.28 3.79
C ALA A 80 -7.54 7.41 3.49
N ALA A 81 -7.87 8.27 4.46
CA ALA A 81 -8.69 9.45 4.23
C ALA A 81 -8.10 10.40 3.16
N VAL A 82 -6.78 10.62 3.18
CA VAL A 82 -6.08 11.40 2.13
C VAL A 82 -6.19 10.72 0.77
N ILE A 83 -6.01 9.40 0.74
CA ILE A 83 -6.05 8.60 -0.49
C ILE A 83 -7.46 8.56 -1.09
N TYR A 84 -8.49 8.32 -0.26
CA TYR A 84 -9.90 8.28 -0.68
C TYR A 84 -10.40 9.61 -1.25
N GLN A 85 -9.82 10.72 -0.81
CA GLN A 85 -10.06 12.05 -1.39
C GLN A 85 -9.24 12.32 -2.67
N ASN A 86 -8.49 11.32 -3.15
CA ASN A 86 -7.55 11.40 -4.27
C ASN A 86 -6.52 12.54 -4.11
N ARG A 87 -5.95 12.68 -2.92
CA ARG A 87 -4.96 13.72 -2.59
C ARG A 87 -3.60 13.11 -2.25
N TYR A 88 -2.59 13.97 -2.25
CA TYR A 88 -1.27 13.67 -1.69
C TYR A 88 -0.97 14.64 -0.54
N ARG A 89 -0.27 14.14 0.46
CA ARG A 89 0.24 14.92 1.59
C ARG A 89 1.64 14.44 1.95
N ASP A 90 2.62 15.33 1.93
CA ASP A 90 4.03 14.95 2.04
C ASP A 90 4.38 14.21 3.32
N GLU A 91 3.65 14.47 4.41
CA GLU A 91 3.83 13.87 5.71
C GLU A 91 3.11 12.52 5.89
N LEU A 92 2.17 12.19 4.99
CA LEU A 92 1.30 11.00 5.09
C LEU A 92 1.42 10.06 3.89
N TYR A 93 1.28 10.58 2.67
CA TYR A 93 1.19 9.82 1.44
C TYR A 93 1.62 10.64 0.23
N ARG A 94 2.70 10.23 -0.45
CA ARG A 94 3.26 10.93 -1.61
C ARG A 94 3.93 9.97 -2.58
N LYS A 95 4.07 10.39 -3.84
CA LYS A 95 4.90 9.74 -4.86
C LYS A 95 6.37 9.69 -4.43
N GLU A 96 7.05 8.60 -4.75
CA GLU A 96 8.46 8.38 -4.45
C GLU A 96 9.31 8.62 -5.71
N GLN A 97 10.42 9.36 -5.59
CA GLN A 97 11.41 9.63 -6.66
C GLN A 97 10.84 10.10 -8.01
N ASN A 98 9.81 10.95 -8.00
CA ASN A 98 9.11 11.40 -9.22
C ASN A 98 8.54 10.25 -10.07
N ASN A 99 8.41 9.04 -9.51
CA ASN A 99 7.76 7.95 -10.19
C ASN A 99 6.26 8.24 -10.27
N PRO A 100 5.62 8.10 -11.45
CA PRO A 100 4.22 8.47 -11.62
C PRO A 100 3.26 7.57 -10.84
N VAL A 101 3.66 6.33 -10.53
CA VAL A 101 2.78 5.29 -9.99
C VAL A 101 3.23 4.73 -8.64
N ILE A 102 4.50 4.94 -8.24
CA ILE A 102 4.99 4.45 -6.94
C ILE A 102 4.84 5.53 -5.88
N THR A 103 4.18 5.15 -4.78
CA THR A 103 3.89 6.02 -3.64
C THR A 103 4.32 5.36 -2.34
N ALA A 104 4.39 6.13 -1.26
CA ALA A 104 4.64 5.59 0.07
C ALA A 104 3.71 6.21 1.11
N MET A 105 3.12 5.33 1.94
CA MET A 105 2.48 5.69 3.19
C MET A 105 3.55 5.88 4.27
N LYS A 106 3.48 6.97 5.02
CA LYS A 106 4.54 7.38 5.96
C LYS A 106 4.08 7.26 7.41
N PHE A 107 4.70 6.32 8.12
CA PHE A 107 4.48 6.07 9.54
C PHE A 107 5.67 6.63 10.32
N MET A 108 5.66 7.96 10.47
CA MET A 108 6.62 8.67 11.32
C MET A 108 6.11 8.64 12.76
N ASP A 109 6.89 8.08 13.68
CA ASP A 109 6.54 8.02 15.11
C ASP A 109 7.79 7.89 15.99
N LYS A 110 7.92 8.74 17.02
CA LYS A 110 8.97 8.67 18.07
C LYS A 110 10.36 8.22 17.56
N GLY A 111 10.83 8.82 16.46
CA GLY A 111 12.15 8.54 15.84
C GLY A 111 12.20 7.34 14.89
N ARG A 112 11.09 6.64 14.68
CA ARG A 112 10.87 5.66 13.60
C ARG A 112 10.25 6.34 12.38
N ASN A 113 10.59 5.79 11.23
CA ASN A 113 10.13 6.24 9.92
C ASN A 113 9.83 4.99 9.10
N ASP A 114 8.76 4.31 9.49
CA ASP A 114 8.32 3.11 8.80
C ASP A 114 7.56 3.54 7.54
N ARG A 115 7.68 2.77 6.45
CA ARG A 115 7.02 3.06 5.18
C ARG A 115 6.27 1.83 4.67
N LEU A 116 5.08 2.06 4.14
CA LEU A 116 4.41 1.09 3.27
C LEU A 116 4.53 1.59 1.84
N TYR A 117 5.33 0.92 1.02
CA TYR A 117 5.47 1.26 -0.39
C TYR A 117 4.31 0.69 -1.18
N CYS A 118 3.73 1.53 -2.03
CA CYS A 118 2.50 1.23 -2.74
C CYS A 118 2.66 1.44 -4.25
N ARG A 119 1.84 0.73 -5.02
CA ARG A 119 1.64 0.97 -6.45
C ARG A 119 0.23 1.52 -6.68
N GLU A 120 0.14 2.65 -7.37
CA GLU A 120 -1.12 3.18 -7.88
C GLU A 120 -1.37 2.61 -9.28
N ILE A 121 -2.56 2.04 -9.49
CA ILE A 121 -3.06 1.59 -10.79
C ILE A 121 -4.24 2.46 -11.16
N TYR A 122 -4.13 3.16 -12.28
CA TYR A 122 -5.13 4.13 -12.74
C TYR A 122 -6.02 3.49 -13.81
N PHE A 123 -7.29 3.85 -13.80
CA PHE A 123 -8.29 3.52 -14.81
C PHE A 123 -9.25 4.70 -14.97
N GLU A 124 -10.16 4.62 -15.93
CA GLU A 124 -11.03 5.75 -16.32
C GLU A 124 -11.84 6.31 -15.14
N GLU A 125 -12.45 5.41 -14.35
CA GLU A 125 -13.32 5.80 -13.23
C GLU A 125 -12.60 6.02 -11.90
N GLY A 126 -11.28 5.83 -11.83
CA GLY A 126 -10.63 5.73 -10.52
C GLY A 126 -9.20 5.24 -10.48
N LYS A 127 -8.78 4.84 -9.28
CA LYS A 127 -7.51 4.17 -9.05
C LYS A 127 -7.57 3.14 -7.93
N GLN A 128 -6.70 2.15 -8.04
CA GLN A 128 -6.37 1.23 -6.96
C GLN A 128 -5.03 1.59 -6.36
N VAL A 129 -4.95 1.61 -5.04
CA VAL A 129 -3.69 1.74 -4.31
C VAL A 129 -3.38 0.41 -3.66
N ILE A 130 -2.31 -0.23 -4.10
CA ILE A 130 -1.89 -1.55 -3.63
C ILE A 130 -0.67 -1.39 -2.73
N ILE A 131 -0.76 -1.79 -1.46
CA ILE A 131 0.36 -1.89 -0.54
C ILE A 131 1.21 -3.11 -0.93
N CYS A 132 2.48 -2.88 -1.21
CA CYS A 132 3.37 -3.88 -1.79
C CYS A 132 4.54 -4.27 -0.89
N GLU A 133 5.17 -3.33 -0.18
CA GLU A 133 6.34 -3.67 0.65
C GLU A 133 6.35 -2.86 1.94
N ILE A 134 6.76 -3.50 3.02
CA ILE A 134 6.93 -2.87 4.33
C ILE A 134 8.40 -2.58 4.54
N HIS A 135 8.72 -1.33 4.88
CA HIS A 135 10.07 -0.91 5.21
C HIS A 135 10.11 -0.31 6.61
N SER A 136 10.54 -1.12 7.57
CA SER A 136 10.75 -0.70 8.95
C SER A 136 12.04 0.12 9.09
N GLY A 137 11.94 1.32 9.65
CA GLY A 137 13.05 2.13 10.13
C GLY A 137 13.88 2.80 9.03
N LYS A 138 13.24 3.53 8.10
CA LYS A 138 13.97 4.36 7.11
C LYS A 138 14.83 5.41 7.82
N LYS A 139 16.14 5.20 7.85
CA LYS A 139 17.09 6.02 8.64
C LYS A 139 17.34 7.43 8.11
N ASN A 140 17.04 7.69 6.84
CA ASN A 140 17.40 8.95 6.16
C ASN A 140 16.15 9.60 5.55
N GLN A 141 16.20 10.90 5.30
CA GLN A 141 15.15 11.58 4.54
C GLN A 141 15.17 11.17 3.07
N GLU A 142 16.36 11.13 2.47
CA GLU A 142 16.57 10.69 1.09
C GLU A 142 16.52 9.17 0.90
N ASN A 143 16.21 8.73 -0.31
CA ASN A 143 16.19 7.32 -0.67
C ASN A 143 17.60 6.82 -1.02
N ARG A 144 18.08 5.85 -0.24
CA ARG A 144 19.35 5.18 -0.47
C ARG A 144 19.13 3.91 -1.30
N LYS A 145 20.17 3.09 -1.40
CA LYS A 145 20.17 1.84 -2.18
C LYS A 145 19.02 0.91 -1.79
N LYS A 146 18.73 0.77 -0.50
CA LYS A 146 17.65 -0.10 -0.01
C LYS A 146 16.28 0.36 -0.51
N GLU A 147 15.97 1.65 -0.35
CA GLU A 147 14.69 2.21 -0.80
C GLU A 147 14.57 2.20 -2.32
N LYS A 148 15.65 2.50 -3.04
CA LYS A 148 15.71 2.37 -4.51
C LYS A 148 15.41 0.94 -4.98
N ASN A 149 15.96 -0.06 -4.30
CA ASN A 149 15.70 -1.47 -4.62
C ASN A 149 14.23 -1.84 -4.35
N ILE A 150 13.65 -1.38 -3.23
CA ILE A 150 12.23 -1.59 -2.93
C ILE A 150 11.37 -0.94 -4.03
N ILE A 151 11.64 0.32 -4.39
CA ILE A 151 10.89 1.02 -5.44
C ILE A 151 10.97 0.26 -6.77
N LYS A 152 12.17 -0.20 -7.17
CA LYS A 152 12.35 -1.01 -8.39
C LYS A 152 11.56 -2.33 -8.32
N LYS A 153 11.56 -3.00 -7.16
CA LYS A 153 10.80 -4.23 -6.92
C LYS A 153 9.30 -3.97 -7.06
N VAL A 154 8.79 -2.92 -6.42
CA VAL A 154 7.37 -2.53 -6.48
C VAL A 154 6.93 -2.19 -7.90
N ALA A 155 7.79 -1.50 -8.67
CA ALA A 155 7.54 -1.18 -10.07
C ALA A 155 7.49 -2.42 -10.98
N GLY A 156 8.10 -3.53 -10.57
CA GLY A 156 8.07 -4.80 -11.31
C GLY A 156 6.86 -5.69 -11.04
N TYR A 157 6.04 -5.39 -10.02
CA TYR A 157 4.86 -6.21 -9.72
C TYR A 157 3.71 -5.95 -10.68
N GLU A 158 3.16 -7.02 -11.24
CA GLU A 158 1.97 -6.97 -12.07
C GLU A 158 0.77 -7.50 -11.28
N PHE A 159 -0.38 -6.86 -11.44
CA PHE A 159 -1.56 -7.15 -10.64
C PHE A 159 -2.76 -7.32 -11.55
N LYS A 160 -3.65 -8.25 -11.17
CA LYS A 160 -4.98 -8.28 -11.75
C LYS A 160 -5.81 -7.13 -11.20
N ILE A 161 -6.30 -6.26 -12.07
CA ILE A 161 -7.24 -5.19 -11.70
C ILE A 161 -8.48 -5.84 -11.10
N GLN A 162 -8.81 -5.44 -9.88
CA GLN A 162 -10.04 -5.89 -9.22
C GLN A 162 -11.19 -4.99 -9.67
N SER A 163 -12.24 -5.53 -10.27
CA SER A 163 -13.45 -4.78 -10.65
C SER A 163 -14.43 -4.67 -9.50
#